data_AF-A0A1H0H3C7-F1
#
_entry.id   AF-A0A1H0H3C7-F1
#
_cell.length_a   1.000
_cell.length_b   1.000
_cell.length_c   1.000
_cell.angle_alpha   90.00
_cell.angle_beta   90.00
_cell.angle_gamma   90.00
#
_symmetry.space_group_name_H-M   'P 1'
#
loop_
_entity.id
_entity.type
_entity.pdbx_description
1 polymer ?
#
loop_
_entity_poly.entity_id
_entity_poly.type
_entity_poly.pdbx_seq_one_letter_code
_entity_poly.pdbx_strand_id
1 'polypeptide(L)'
;MSRLPQPPSPAVLQAHLRRTEDVVAVHRATRLVRVFTAKGSHPQRWNTFRYTGPLPHARFDAQQPADDGSPVQDHENGVLYFGLSVRTSIAEVFQATSIVNRRTRAPFLVVLRPRRTLKLLDLGGLWPTRVGASQEISTGPKNVTQAWSRAIRAAYPELDGLWYRSSMDSGDPAICLWDPPGASGLPAAPDVLLPLDHPGLDLPLARVCEELNYTLLG
;
A
#
# COMPACT_ATOMS: atom_id res chain seq x y z
N MET A 1 17.43 18.98 -12.21
CA MET A 1 17.44 17.50 -12.38
C MET A 1 16.20 16.94 -11.71
N SER A 2 15.48 16.00 -12.33
CA SER A 2 14.33 15.36 -11.69
C SER A 2 14.78 14.59 -10.44
N ARG A 3 14.11 14.81 -9.31
CA ARG A 3 14.39 14.09 -8.06
C ARG A 3 13.82 12.66 -8.09
N LEU A 4 12.96 12.32 -9.05
CA LEU A 4 12.52 10.95 -9.34
C LEU A 4 12.51 10.73 -10.87
N PRO A 5 13.61 10.22 -11.46
CA PRO A 5 13.63 9.86 -12.88
C PRO A 5 12.83 8.58 -13.15
N GLN A 6 12.70 8.17 -14.42
CA GLN A 6 12.23 6.83 -14.76
C GLN A 6 13.17 5.77 -14.17
N PRO A 7 12.67 4.58 -13.80
CA PRO A 7 13.51 3.53 -13.23
C PRO A 7 14.59 3.09 -14.21
N PRO A 8 15.80 2.76 -13.73
CA PRO A 8 16.80 2.11 -14.57
C PRO A 8 16.38 0.67 -14.89
N SER A 9 17.18 -0.03 -15.69
CA SER A 9 16.89 -1.43 -16.05
C SER A 9 16.89 -2.35 -14.82
N PRO A 10 16.17 -3.48 -14.85
CA PRO A 10 16.18 -4.47 -13.76
C PRO A 10 17.59 -4.93 -13.35
N ALA A 11 18.53 -5.03 -14.30
CA ALA A 11 19.92 -5.40 -14.02
C ALA A 11 20.62 -4.38 -13.11
N VAL A 12 20.40 -3.07 -13.32
CA VAL A 12 20.93 -2.02 -12.44
C VAL A 12 20.32 -2.13 -11.06
N LEU A 13 19.00 -2.36 -10.97
CA LEU A 13 18.34 -2.57 -9.68
C LEU A 13 19.01 -3.72 -8.93
N GLN A 14 19.11 -4.89 -9.55
CA GLN A 14 19.67 -6.11 -8.96
C GLN A 14 21.10 -5.95 -8.47
N ALA A 15 21.94 -5.21 -9.20
CA ALA A 15 23.33 -4.95 -8.83
C ALA A 15 23.49 -4.12 -7.54
N HIS A 16 22.46 -3.36 -7.15
CA HIS A 16 22.50 -2.44 -6.02
C HIS A 16 21.66 -2.87 -4.80
N LEU A 17 21.00 -4.02 -4.86
CA LEU A 17 20.24 -4.56 -3.72
C LEU A 17 21.14 -5.22 -2.69
N ARG A 18 21.12 -4.70 -1.46
CA ARG A 18 21.74 -5.31 -0.29
C ARG A 18 20.66 -5.94 0.56
N ARG A 19 20.40 -7.24 0.36
CA ARG A 19 19.26 -7.95 0.96
C ARG A 19 19.15 -7.86 2.48
N THR A 20 20.27 -7.72 3.20
CA THR A 20 20.29 -7.58 4.66
C THR A 20 19.96 -6.17 5.15
N GLU A 21 20.11 -5.16 4.30
CA GLU A 21 19.89 -3.74 4.63
C GLU A 21 18.59 -3.22 4.04
N ASP A 22 18.24 -3.67 2.84
CA ASP A 22 17.23 -3.06 1.98
C ASP A 22 15.90 -3.82 1.96
N VAL A 23 15.83 -4.97 2.62
CA VAL A 23 14.62 -5.78 2.69
C VAL A 23 14.11 -5.80 4.11
N VAL A 24 12.92 -5.21 4.32
CA VAL A 24 12.22 -5.25 5.59
C VAL A 24 11.57 -6.61 5.77
N ALA A 25 11.91 -7.27 6.87
CA ALA A 25 11.23 -8.46 7.35
C ALA A 25 10.01 -8.07 8.19
N VAL A 26 8.81 -8.17 7.61
CA VAL A 26 7.56 -7.96 8.36
C VAL A 26 7.19 -9.26 9.05
N HIS A 27 7.56 -9.37 10.32
CA HIS A 27 7.36 -10.57 11.11
C HIS A 27 5.89 -10.85 11.45
N ARG A 28 5.60 -12.09 11.84
CA ARG A 28 4.25 -12.59 12.20
C ARG A 28 3.60 -11.86 13.38
N ALA A 29 4.35 -11.10 14.17
CA ALA A 29 3.80 -10.30 15.26
C ALA A 29 3.30 -8.92 14.79
N THR A 30 3.73 -8.46 13.61
CA THR A 30 3.42 -7.13 13.08
C THR A 30 1.95 -7.05 12.68
N ARG A 31 1.26 -6.01 13.18
CA ARG A 31 -0.14 -5.73 12.84
C ARG A 31 -0.19 -4.95 11.54
N LEU A 32 -0.87 -5.51 10.54
CA LEU A 32 -1.23 -4.83 9.30
C LEU A 32 -2.65 -4.31 9.42
N VAL A 33 -2.85 -3.04 9.08
CA VAL A 33 -4.12 -2.34 9.21
C VAL A 33 -4.58 -1.88 7.83
N ARG A 34 -5.87 -2.03 7.54
CA ARG A 34 -6.47 -1.53 6.30
C ARG A 34 -7.88 -1.04 6.56
N VAL A 35 -8.27 0.00 5.83
CA VAL A 35 -9.66 0.40 5.67
C VAL A 35 -10.08 0.13 4.23
N PHE A 36 -11.25 -0.47 4.03
CA PHE A 36 -11.78 -0.81 2.71
C PHE A 36 -13.30 -0.66 2.67
N THR A 37 -13.88 -0.46 1.50
CA THR A 37 -15.34 -0.37 1.32
C THR A 37 -15.93 -1.70 0.85
N ALA A 38 -16.89 -2.25 1.60
CA ALA A 38 -17.55 -3.51 1.28
C ALA A 38 -18.73 -3.37 0.31
N LYS A 39 -19.17 -2.14 0.01
CA LYS A 39 -20.24 -1.82 -0.96
C LYS A 39 -19.78 -0.75 -1.97
N GLY A 40 -20.57 -0.51 -3.00
CA GLY A 40 -20.29 0.44 -4.09
C GLY A 40 -20.04 -0.27 -5.43
N SER A 41 -19.52 0.47 -6.42
CA SER A 41 -19.32 -0.07 -7.78
C SER A 41 -18.28 -1.19 -7.85
N HIS A 42 -17.31 -1.18 -6.94
CA HIS A 42 -16.25 -2.19 -6.84
C HIS A 42 -16.06 -2.59 -5.37
N PRO A 43 -16.95 -3.44 -4.82
CA PRO A 43 -16.88 -3.85 -3.42
C PRO A 43 -15.61 -4.67 -3.18
N GLN A 44 -14.93 -4.39 -2.08
CA GLN A 44 -13.67 -5.03 -1.71
C GLN A 44 -13.88 -5.98 -0.52
N ARG A 45 -12.98 -6.96 -0.40
CA ARG A 45 -12.79 -7.73 0.83
C ARG A 45 -11.43 -7.39 1.44
N TRP A 46 -11.30 -7.65 2.73
CA TRP A 46 -10.10 -7.32 3.50
C TRP A 46 -8.82 -7.99 2.96
N ASN A 47 -8.92 -9.18 2.34
CA ASN A 47 -7.80 -9.97 1.81
C ASN A 47 -7.77 -10.07 0.28
N THR A 48 -8.64 -9.38 -0.45
CA THR A 48 -8.65 -9.48 -1.92
C THR A 48 -7.68 -8.49 -2.53
N PHE A 49 -6.70 -9.02 -3.27
CA PHE A 49 -5.85 -8.25 -4.17
C PHE A 49 -6.66 -7.74 -5.36
N ARG A 50 -6.35 -6.53 -5.80
CA ARG A 50 -6.88 -5.99 -7.05
C ARG A 50 -6.00 -6.42 -8.21
N TYR A 51 -6.60 -6.99 -9.24
CA TYR A 51 -5.94 -7.43 -10.47
C TYR A 51 -6.27 -6.56 -11.69
N THR A 52 -6.94 -5.42 -11.49
CA THR A 52 -7.28 -4.49 -12.57
C THR A 52 -6.53 -3.21 -12.37
N GLY A 53 -5.60 -2.85 -13.26
CA GLY A 53 -4.74 -1.68 -13.08
C GLY A 53 -3.90 -1.35 -14.31
N PRO A 54 -2.97 -0.40 -14.20
CA PRO A 54 -2.73 0.43 -13.03
C PRO A 54 -3.85 1.48 -12.86
N LEU A 55 -4.27 1.74 -11.63
CA LEU A 55 -5.28 2.78 -11.36
C LEU A 55 -4.62 4.15 -11.16
N PRO A 56 -5.19 5.25 -11.68
CA PRO A 56 -4.58 6.59 -11.56
C PRO A 56 -4.32 7.06 -10.13
N HIS A 57 -5.03 6.52 -9.14
CA HIS A 57 -4.89 6.88 -7.73
C HIS A 57 -3.94 5.96 -6.95
N ALA A 58 -3.54 4.80 -7.51
CA ALA A 58 -2.76 3.79 -6.79
C ALA A 58 -1.27 3.93 -7.12
N ARG A 59 -0.45 4.18 -6.09
CA ARG A 59 0.94 4.62 -6.25
C ARG A 59 1.86 3.52 -6.78
N PHE A 60 1.69 2.30 -6.28
CA PHE A 60 2.62 1.20 -6.51
C PHE A 60 2.01 0.01 -7.26
N ASP A 61 1.17 0.34 -8.23
CA ASP A 61 0.60 -0.64 -9.15
C ASP A 61 1.67 -1.13 -10.12
N ALA A 62 1.92 -2.43 -10.07
CA ALA A 62 2.82 -3.13 -10.98
C ALA A 62 2.11 -3.69 -12.21
N GLN A 63 0.80 -3.47 -12.37
CA GLN A 63 0.11 -3.85 -13.61
C GLN A 63 0.60 -3.00 -14.79
N GLN A 64 0.71 -3.62 -15.96
CA GLN A 64 1.05 -2.94 -17.21
C GLN A 64 -0.21 -2.24 -17.77
N PRO A 65 -0.18 -0.92 -18.05
CA PRO A 65 -1.31 -0.27 -18.71
C PRO A 65 -1.45 -0.75 -20.16
N ALA A 66 -2.66 -0.62 -20.72
CA ALA A 66 -2.86 -0.74 -22.16
C ALA A 66 -2.12 0.36 -22.93
N ASP A 67 -2.03 0.23 -24.26
CA ASP A 67 -1.35 1.20 -25.13
C ASP A 67 -1.96 2.62 -25.03
N ASP A 68 -3.26 2.72 -24.76
CA ASP A 68 -3.99 3.97 -24.54
C ASP A 68 -3.91 4.49 -23.08
N GLY A 69 -3.18 3.79 -22.21
CA GLY A 69 -3.04 4.10 -20.79
C GLY A 69 -4.19 3.61 -19.91
N SER A 70 -5.19 2.92 -20.46
CA SER A 70 -6.32 2.43 -19.68
C SER A 70 -5.96 1.25 -18.77
N PRO A 71 -6.68 1.05 -17.64
CA PRO A 71 -6.47 -0.11 -16.77
C PRO A 71 -6.90 -1.41 -17.45
N VAL A 72 -6.09 -2.46 -17.28
CA VAL A 72 -6.34 -3.81 -17.80
C VAL A 72 -6.46 -4.83 -16.67
N GLN A 73 -7.04 -5.98 -16.96
CA GLN A 73 -6.94 -7.15 -16.08
C GLN A 73 -5.55 -7.79 -16.24
N ASP A 74 -4.89 -8.02 -15.12
CA ASP A 74 -3.58 -8.64 -15.01
C ASP A 74 -3.55 -9.50 -13.74
N HIS A 75 -3.75 -10.80 -13.92
CA HIS A 75 -3.85 -11.78 -12.83
C HIS A 75 -2.50 -12.13 -12.18
N GLU A 76 -1.38 -11.68 -12.74
CA GLU A 76 -0.03 -11.95 -12.22
C GLU A 76 0.55 -10.78 -11.41
N ASN A 77 -0.16 -9.65 -11.40
CA ASN A 77 0.24 -8.44 -10.69
C ASN A 77 -0.89 -7.94 -9.80
N GLY A 78 -1.38 -8.79 -8.91
CA GLY A 78 -2.32 -8.39 -7.86
C GLY A 78 -1.69 -7.34 -6.95
N VAL A 79 -2.47 -6.36 -6.49
CA VAL A 79 -1.99 -5.33 -5.55
C VAL A 79 -2.91 -5.15 -4.34
N LEU A 80 -2.31 -4.96 -3.16
CA LEU A 80 -3.03 -4.77 -1.91
C LEU A 80 -2.25 -3.89 -0.93
N TYR A 81 -2.90 -2.88 -0.34
CA TYR A 81 -2.26 -1.89 0.53
C TYR A 81 -2.65 -2.04 2.00
N PHE A 82 -1.69 -1.83 2.89
CA PHE A 82 -1.86 -1.79 4.35
C PHE A 82 -1.07 -0.61 4.95
N GLY A 83 -1.58 -0.02 6.02
CA GLY A 83 -0.78 0.74 6.97
C GLY A 83 -0.33 -0.15 8.14
N LEU A 84 0.48 0.41 9.04
CA LEU A 84 0.80 -0.24 10.33
C LEU A 84 -0.01 0.32 11.50
N SER A 85 -0.82 1.35 11.25
CA SER A 85 -1.69 1.96 12.24
C SER A 85 -3.06 2.27 11.64
N VAL A 86 -4.04 2.46 12.53
CA VAL A 86 -5.37 2.95 12.15
C VAL A 86 -5.26 4.35 11.56
N ARG A 87 -4.45 5.23 12.17
CA ARG A 87 -4.22 6.60 11.70
C ARG A 87 -3.72 6.65 10.27
N THR A 88 -2.67 5.90 9.94
CA THR A 88 -2.11 5.83 8.58
C THR A 88 -3.15 5.33 7.58
N SER A 89 -3.93 4.30 7.97
CA SER A 89 -4.98 3.75 7.10
C SER A 89 -6.11 4.75 6.86
N ILE A 90 -6.51 5.52 7.88
CA ILE A 90 -7.52 6.58 7.78
C ILE A 90 -7.01 7.74 6.92
N ALA A 91 -5.80 8.22 7.20
CA ALA A 91 -5.15 9.29 6.46
C ALA A 91 -5.09 8.96 4.96
N GLU A 92 -4.60 7.77 4.60
CA GLU A 92 -4.48 7.37 3.20
C GLU A 92 -5.84 7.17 2.50
N VAL A 93 -6.82 6.56 3.16
CA VAL A 93 -8.12 6.26 2.52
C VAL A 93 -8.98 7.52 2.34
N PHE A 94 -8.92 8.46 3.29
CA PHE A 94 -9.76 9.65 3.30
C PHE A 94 -9.02 10.93 2.87
N GLN A 95 -7.77 10.82 2.39
CA GLN A 95 -6.93 11.96 2.00
C GLN A 95 -7.59 12.98 1.05
N ALA A 96 -8.46 12.50 0.16
CA ALA A 96 -9.06 13.35 -0.86
C ALA A 96 -10.15 14.28 -0.30
N THR A 97 -10.80 13.89 0.79
CA THR A 97 -11.94 14.62 1.35
C THR A 97 -11.70 15.15 2.76
N SER A 98 -10.72 14.59 3.48
CA SER A 98 -10.54 14.79 4.93
C SER A 98 -11.82 14.53 5.73
N ILE A 99 -12.72 13.70 5.19
CA ILE A 99 -14.01 13.35 5.78
C ILE A 99 -14.10 11.83 5.92
N VAL A 100 -14.13 11.36 7.15
CA VAL A 100 -14.31 9.95 7.50
C VAL A 100 -15.81 9.66 7.60
N ASN A 101 -16.44 9.34 6.47
CA ASN A 101 -17.83 8.87 6.43
C ASN A 101 -17.89 7.38 6.73
N ARG A 102 -18.46 7.02 7.88
CA ARG A 102 -18.43 5.65 8.43
C ARG A 102 -19.52 4.72 7.88
N ARG A 103 -20.50 5.26 7.14
CA ARG A 103 -21.67 4.49 6.65
C ARG A 103 -21.66 4.31 5.14
N THR A 104 -21.29 5.35 4.40
CA THR A 104 -21.37 5.36 2.94
C THR A 104 -20.45 4.31 2.35
N ARG A 105 -20.99 3.42 1.51
CA ARG A 105 -20.28 2.26 0.94
C ARG A 105 -19.80 1.22 1.95
N ALA A 106 -20.33 1.26 3.19
CA ALA A 106 -20.02 0.31 4.26
C ALA A 106 -18.50 0.09 4.42
N PRO A 107 -17.75 1.09 4.88
CA PRO A 107 -16.32 0.93 5.16
C PRO A 107 -16.09 0.01 6.36
N PHE A 108 -15.03 -0.77 6.29
CA PHE A 108 -14.58 -1.67 7.34
C PHE A 108 -13.14 -1.37 7.71
N LEU A 109 -12.84 -1.48 9.00
CA LEU A 109 -11.50 -1.58 9.53
C LEU A 109 -11.13 -3.06 9.68
N VAL A 110 -9.97 -3.45 9.17
CA VAL A 110 -9.35 -4.75 9.42
C VAL A 110 -7.99 -4.58 10.08
N VAL A 111 -7.70 -5.45 11.05
CA VAL A 111 -6.36 -5.66 11.59
C VAL A 111 -6.03 -7.14 11.48
N LEU A 112 -4.85 -7.45 10.97
CA LEU A 112 -4.38 -8.82 10.83
C LEU A 112 -2.89 -8.94 11.13
N ARG A 113 -2.43 -10.16 11.34
CA ARG A 113 -1.01 -10.50 11.33
C ARG A 113 -0.69 -11.45 10.18
N PRO A 114 0.44 -11.27 9.49
CA PRO A 114 0.80 -12.16 8.39
C PRO A 114 1.13 -13.56 8.96
N ARG A 115 0.77 -14.61 8.22
CA ARG A 115 0.98 -16.00 8.68
C ARG A 115 2.44 -16.46 8.56
N ARG A 116 3.22 -15.81 7.71
CA ARG A 116 4.68 -15.94 7.57
C ARG A 116 5.33 -14.56 7.56
N THR A 117 6.65 -14.51 7.73
CA THR A 117 7.40 -13.27 7.52
C THR A 117 7.25 -12.83 6.06
N LEU A 118 6.89 -11.55 5.84
CA LEU A 118 6.90 -10.93 4.52
C LEU A 118 8.24 -10.26 4.28
N LYS A 119 8.72 -10.28 3.03
CA LYS A 119 9.95 -9.64 2.58
C LYS A 119 9.60 -8.50 1.65
N LEU A 120 9.79 -7.27 2.12
CA LEU A 120 9.41 -6.06 1.38
C LEU A 120 10.64 -5.22 1.07
N LEU A 121 10.74 -4.69 -0.14
CA LEU A 121 11.81 -3.73 -0.47
C LEU A 121 11.58 -2.42 0.28
N ASP A 122 12.59 -1.94 0.99
CA ASP A 122 12.56 -0.67 1.72
C ASP A 122 12.77 0.53 0.78
N LEU A 123 11.68 1.26 0.52
CA LEU A 123 11.73 2.52 -0.22
C LEU A 123 11.93 3.75 0.69
N GLY A 124 11.87 3.59 2.01
CA GLY A 124 12.19 4.64 2.98
C GLY A 124 13.69 4.75 3.28
N GLY A 125 14.43 3.67 3.04
CA GLY A 125 15.88 3.60 3.22
C GLY A 125 16.70 4.24 2.09
N LEU A 126 17.98 3.87 2.04
CA LEU A 126 18.96 4.42 1.08
C LEU A 126 18.96 3.72 -0.29
N TRP A 127 18.31 2.55 -0.42
CA TRP A 127 18.28 1.81 -1.68
C TRP A 127 17.81 2.65 -2.87
N PRO A 128 16.69 3.42 -2.79
CA PRO A 128 16.26 4.26 -3.90
C PRO A 128 17.36 5.21 -4.38
N THR A 129 18.10 5.83 -3.47
CA THR A 129 19.19 6.77 -3.80
C THR A 129 20.33 6.09 -4.52
N ARG A 130 20.70 4.86 -4.14
CA ARG A 130 21.73 4.09 -4.83
C ARG A 130 21.37 3.76 -6.28
N VAL A 131 20.07 3.65 -6.59
CA VAL A 131 19.58 3.35 -7.95
C VAL A 131 19.05 4.59 -8.69
N GLY A 132 19.31 5.79 -8.17
CA GLY A 132 19.01 7.06 -8.86
C GLY A 132 17.65 7.67 -8.56
N ALA A 133 16.88 7.15 -7.60
CA ALA A 133 15.64 7.76 -7.09
C ALA A 133 15.88 8.53 -5.78
N SER A 134 15.12 9.59 -5.53
CA SER A 134 15.04 10.19 -4.19
C SER A 134 13.82 9.68 -3.41
N GLN A 135 13.62 10.22 -2.21
CA GLN A 135 12.43 9.99 -1.39
C GLN A 135 11.13 10.47 -2.06
N GLU A 136 11.20 11.23 -3.16
CA GLU A 136 10.03 11.47 -4.02
C GLU A 136 9.39 10.19 -4.53
N ILE A 137 10.06 9.02 -4.49
CA ILE A 137 9.41 7.74 -4.80
C ILE A 137 8.16 7.46 -3.94
N SER A 138 8.08 8.06 -2.74
CA SER A 138 6.91 7.94 -1.85
C SER A 138 5.82 9.00 -2.08
N THR A 139 6.15 10.13 -2.72
CA THR A 139 5.25 11.31 -2.82
C THR A 139 5.00 11.80 -4.25
N GLY A 140 5.83 11.39 -5.20
CA GLY A 140 5.90 11.91 -6.56
C GLY A 140 4.76 11.46 -7.48
N PRO A 141 4.85 11.78 -8.78
CA PRO A 141 3.82 11.46 -9.76
C PRO A 141 3.55 9.96 -9.85
N LYS A 142 2.27 9.57 -9.79
CA LYS A 142 1.84 8.17 -9.71
C LYS A 142 2.24 7.36 -10.94
N ASN A 143 2.20 7.95 -12.13
CA ASN A 143 2.68 7.28 -13.36
C ASN A 143 4.16 6.89 -13.26
N VAL A 144 4.99 7.72 -12.62
CA VAL A 144 6.42 7.43 -12.41
C VAL A 144 6.60 6.36 -11.33
N THR A 145 5.92 6.46 -10.19
CA THR A 145 6.03 5.44 -9.13
C THR A 145 5.47 4.07 -9.55
N GLN A 146 4.46 4.05 -10.42
CA GLN A 146 3.97 2.83 -11.07
C GLN A 146 5.01 2.23 -12.02
N ALA A 147 5.72 3.06 -12.80
CA ALA A 147 6.84 2.59 -13.61
C ALA A 147 7.94 1.97 -12.75
N TRP A 148 8.31 2.62 -11.64
CA TRP A 148 9.21 2.06 -10.64
C TRP A 148 8.71 0.73 -10.08
N SER A 149 7.41 0.62 -9.77
CA SER A 149 6.80 -0.61 -9.26
C SER A 149 6.96 -1.77 -10.23
N ARG A 150 6.69 -1.54 -11.52
CA ARG A 150 6.90 -2.53 -12.58
C ARG A 150 8.35 -2.97 -12.69
N ALA A 151 9.29 -2.01 -12.69
CA ALA A 151 10.71 -2.32 -12.79
C ALA A 151 11.23 -3.11 -11.57
N ILE A 152 10.80 -2.73 -10.35
CA ILE A 152 11.13 -3.42 -9.11
C ILE A 152 10.53 -4.83 -9.11
N ARG A 153 9.27 -4.96 -9.48
CA ARG A 153 8.55 -6.24 -9.59
C ARG A 153 9.25 -7.21 -10.54
N ALA A 154 9.67 -6.72 -11.70
CA ALA A 154 10.42 -7.51 -12.67
C ALA A 154 11.83 -7.90 -12.17
N ALA A 155 12.49 -7.00 -11.43
CA ALA A 155 13.82 -7.26 -10.87
C ALA A 155 13.81 -8.26 -9.71
N TYR A 156 12.74 -8.27 -8.89
CA TYR A 156 12.63 -9.07 -7.68
C TYR A 156 11.26 -9.76 -7.55
N PRO A 157 10.97 -10.73 -8.44
CA PRO A 157 9.70 -11.45 -8.42
C PRO A 157 9.48 -12.25 -7.12
N GLU A 158 10.53 -12.49 -6.33
CA GLU A 158 10.47 -13.21 -5.06
C GLU A 158 10.00 -12.35 -3.87
N LEU A 159 10.01 -11.01 -4.00
CA LEU A 159 9.60 -10.13 -2.92
C LEU A 159 8.07 -10.04 -2.81
N ASP A 160 7.59 -9.90 -1.58
CA ASP A 160 6.17 -9.80 -1.28
C ASP A 160 5.58 -8.44 -1.65
N GLY A 161 6.44 -7.44 -1.88
CA GLY A 161 6.04 -6.08 -2.23
C GLY A 161 7.01 -5.02 -1.70
N LEU A 162 6.46 -3.87 -1.32
CA LEU A 162 7.18 -2.66 -0.95
C LEU A 162 6.81 -2.17 0.45
N TRP A 163 7.81 -1.69 1.17
CA TRP A 163 7.68 -0.89 2.37
C TRP A 163 7.99 0.57 2.01
N TYR A 164 7.07 1.48 2.29
CA TYR A 164 7.22 2.89 1.90
C TYR A 164 6.71 3.84 2.98
N ARG A 165 7.01 5.13 2.81
CA ARG A 165 6.59 6.18 3.74
C ARG A 165 5.28 6.79 3.26
N SER A 166 4.26 6.81 4.11
CA SER A 166 2.98 7.44 3.81
C SER A 166 3.18 8.93 3.51
N SER A 167 2.63 9.41 2.40
CA SER A 167 2.63 10.84 2.08
C SER A 167 1.59 11.63 2.91
N MET A 168 0.69 10.92 3.58
CA MET A 168 -0.44 11.50 4.31
C MET A 168 -0.27 11.48 5.83
N ASP A 169 0.74 10.75 6.33
CA ASP A 169 0.88 10.48 7.76
C ASP A 169 2.30 10.71 8.27
N SER A 170 2.89 11.88 7.97
CA SER A 170 4.26 12.26 8.40
C SER A 170 5.37 11.26 8.02
N GLY A 171 5.13 10.46 6.98
CA GLY A 171 6.05 9.42 6.54
C GLY A 171 6.00 8.14 7.38
N ASP A 172 4.93 7.92 8.16
CA ASP A 172 4.68 6.65 8.85
C ASP A 172 4.67 5.48 7.86
N PRO A 173 5.07 4.27 8.27
CA PRO A 173 5.17 3.16 7.35
C PRO A 173 3.84 2.69 6.78
N ALA A 174 3.86 2.44 5.47
CA ALA A 174 2.82 1.76 4.72
C ALA A 174 3.43 0.66 3.85
N ILE A 175 2.58 -0.28 3.45
CA ILE A 175 2.96 -1.50 2.75
C ILE A 175 2.10 -1.62 1.50
N CYS A 176 2.75 -1.89 0.39
CA CYS A 176 2.12 -2.39 -0.83
C CYS A 176 2.53 -3.86 -0.98
N LEU A 177 1.57 -4.79 -0.97
CA LEU A 177 1.81 -6.19 -1.30
C LEU A 177 1.47 -6.45 -2.76
N TRP A 178 2.23 -7.36 -3.36
CA TRP A 178 1.95 -7.88 -4.69
C TRP A 178 1.65 -9.38 -4.67
N ASP A 179 0.73 -9.84 -5.52
CA ASP A 179 0.37 -11.25 -5.65
C ASP A 179 0.57 -11.78 -7.07
N PRO A 180 1.21 -12.96 -7.24
CA PRO A 180 2.04 -13.71 -6.27
C PRO A 180 3.27 -12.93 -5.79
N PRO A 181 3.99 -13.27 -4.69
CA PRO A 181 3.66 -14.30 -3.72
C PRO A 181 2.88 -13.78 -2.50
N GLY A 182 2.58 -12.48 -2.42
CA GLY A 182 2.10 -11.81 -1.22
C GLY A 182 0.80 -12.36 -0.63
N ALA A 183 -0.13 -12.92 -1.44
CA ALA A 183 -1.35 -13.51 -0.88
C ALA A 183 -1.07 -14.75 -0.03
N SER A 184 0.03 -15.46 -0.30
CA SER A 184 0.46 -16.57 0.57
C SER A 184 0.88 -16.10 1.98
N GLY A 185 1.07 -14.79 2.17
CA GLY A 185 1.35 -14.16 3.46
C GLY A 185 0.11 -13.85 4.30
N LEU A 186 -1.07 -13.77 3.70
CA LEU A 186 -2.30 -13.42 4.41
C LEU A 186 -2.85 -14.61 5.21
N PRO A 187 -3.38 -14.38 6.43
CA PRO A 187 -4.01 -15.43 7.23
C PRO A 187 -5.38 -15.84 6.66
N ALA A 188 -5.95 -16.93 7.18
CA ALA A 188 -7.32 -17.35 6.81
C ALA A 188 -8.41 -16.44 7.39
N ALA A 189 -8.15 -15.85 8.57
CA ALA A 189 -9.02 -14.90 9.24
C ALA A 189 -8.20 -13.73 9.82
N PRO A 190 -8.75 -12.50 9.86
CA PRO A 190 -8.10 -11.38 10.51
C PRO A 190 -8.26 -11.43 12.03
N ASP A 191 -7.43 -10.67 12.76
CA ASP A 191 -7.56 -10.52 14.22
C ASP A 191 -8.77 -9.64 14.58
N VAL A 192 -9.03 -8.62 13.76
CA VAL A 192 -10.14 -7.67 13.91
C VAL A 192 -10.74 -7.42 12.54
N LEU A 193 -12.07 -7.47 12.45
CA LEU A 193 -12.82 -7.02 11.29
C LEU A 193 -14.12 -6.37 11.79
N LEU A 194 -14.18 -5.04 11.71
CA LEU A 194 -15.30 -4.26 12.23
C LEU A 194 -15.78 -3.28 11.17
N PRO A 195 -17.10 -3.07 11.01
CA PRO A 195 -17.57 -1.94 10.23
C PRO A 195 -17.12 -0.64 10.90
N LEU A 196 -16.83 0.40 10.12
CA LEU A 196 -16.23 1.63 10.66
C LEU A 196 -17.22 2.39 11.58
N ASP A 197 -18.53 2.15 11.44
CA ASP A 197 -19.60 2.67 12.30
C ASP A 197 -19.81 1.87 13.59
N HIS A 198 -19.00 0.84 13.86
CA HIS A 198 -19.07 0.09 15.11
C HIS A 198 -18.84 1.01 16.33
N PRO A 199 -19.70 0.99 17.38
CA PRO A 199 -19.61 1.92 18.52
C PRO A 199 -18.27 1.88 19.26
N GLY A 200 -17.65 0.69 19.34
CA GLY A 200 -16.31 0.53 19.92
C GLY A 200 -15.18 1.29 19.18
N LEU A 201 -15.45 1.82 17.99
CA LEU A 201 -14.51 2.65 17.23
C LEU A 201 -14.77 4.16 17.37
N ASP A 202 -15.82 4.60 18.07
CA ASP A 202 -16.17 6.02 18.18
C ASP A 202 -15.02 6.86 18.74
N LEU A 203 -14.56 6.53 19.96
CA LEU A 203 -13.49 7.27 20.62
C LEU A 203 -12.13 7.13 19.91
N PRO A 204 -11.68 5.93 19.48
CA PRO A 204 -10.46 5.79 18.71
C PRO A 204 -10.46 6.59 17.40
N LEU A 205 -11.56 6.56 16.64
CA LEU A 205 -11.64 7.30 15.37
C LEU A 205 -11.74 8.80 15.60
N ALA A 206 -12.44 9.26 16.65
CA ALA A 206 -12.49 10.68 17.00
C ALA A 206 -11.08 11.23 17.27
N ARG A 207 -10.27 10.51 18.06
CA ARG A 207 -8.88 10.89 18.34
C ARG A 207 -8.01 10.92 17.07
N VAL A 208 -8.12 9.88 16.24
CA VAL A 208 -7.39 9.84 14.95
C VAL A 208 -7.80 10.99 14.05
N CYS A 209 -9.09 11.32 13.98
CA CYS A 209 -9.59 12.44 13.18
C CYS A 209 -9.12 13.78 13.74
N GLU A 210 -9.08 13.95 15.06
CA GLU A 210 -8.52 15.14 15.70
C GLU A 210 -7.02 15.32 15.37
N GLU A 211 -6.22 14.26 15.49
CA GLU A 211 -4.78 14.29 15.16
C GLU A 211 -4.51 14.64 13.68
N LEU A 212 -5.37 14.16 12.77
CA LEU A 212 -5.25 14.41 11.33
C LEU A 212 -5.95 15.70 10.87
N ASN A 213 -6.70 16.37 11.76
CA ASN A 213 -7.63 17.44 11.42
C ASN A 213 -8.65 17.03 10.33
N TYR A 214 -9.24 15.84 10.49
CA TYR A 214 -10.30 15.29 9.63
C TYR A 214 -11.67 15.39 10.32
N THR A 215 -12.73 15.45 9.53
CA THR A 215 -14.11 15.45 10.02
C THR A 215 -14.62 14.01 10.13
N LEU A 216 -15.07 13.60 11.31
CA LEU A 216 -15.75 12.32 11.52
C LEU A 216 -17.25 12.46 11.28
N LEU A 217 -17.81 11.68 10.34
CA LEU A 217 -19.26 11.63 10.10
C LEU A 217 -19.83 10.29 10.58
N GLY A 218 -20.90 10.41 11.37
CA GLY A 218 -21.60 9.32 12.04
C GLY A 218 -22.30 8.34 11.12
#